data_AF-A0A180EQ86-F1
#
_entry.id   AF-A0A180EQ86-F1
#
_cell.length_a   1.000
_cell.length_b   1.000
_cell.length_c   1.000
_cell.angle_alpha   90.00
_cell.angle_beta   90.00
_cell.angle_gamma   90.00
#
_symmetry.space_group_name_H-M   'P 1'
#
loop_
_entity.id
_entity.type
_entity.pdbx_description
1 polymer ?
#
loop_
_entity_poly.entity_id
_entity_poly.type
_entity_poly.pdbx_seq_one_letter_code
_entity_poly.pdbx_strand_id
1 'polypeptide(L)' 'MSASLVGLIIEVVLFASGLYLYLFARGIVKLSDSEVGQRARAFRDENSTWMRLLGLALAAIMALNIFAHFTEL' A
#
# COMPACT_ATOMS: atom_id res chain seq x y z
N MET A 1 12.00 11.12 -21.10
CA MET A 1 11.23 11.33 -19.85
C MET A 1 12.25 11.52 -18.75
N SER A 2 12.23 12.65 -18.05
CA SER A 2 13.21 12.94 -16.99
C SER A 2 13.11 11.88 -15.88
N ALA A 3 14.25 11.40 -15.37
CA ALA A 3 14.29 10.39 -14.31
C ALA A 3 13.43 10.76 -13.08
N SER A 4 13.24 12.06 -12.83
CA SER A 4 12.37 12.63 -11.79
C SER A 4 10.89 12.21 -11.94
N LEU A 5 10.35 12.17 -13.17
CA LEU A 5 8.94 11.79 -13.37
C LEU A 5 8.72 10.29 -13.15
N VAL A 6 9.68 9.45 -13.55
CA VAL A 6 9.63 8.00 -13.31
C VAL A 6 9.72 7.71 -11.81
N GLY A 7 10.59 8.42 -11.09
CA GLY A 7 10.69 8.34 -9.63
C GLY A 7 9.35 8.66 -8.95
N LEU A 8 8.75 9.81 -9.27
CA LEU A 8 7.46 10.22 -8.69
C LEU A 8 6.34 9.21 -8.97
N ILE A 9 6.28 8.63 -10.17
CA ILE A 9 5.28 7.59 -10.51
C ILE A 9 5.46 6.36 -9.60
N ILE A 10 6.70 5.90 -9.43
CA ILE A 10 7.00 4.75 -8.55
C ILE A 10 6.58 5.07 -7.12
N GLU A 11 6.88 6.28 -6.64
CA GLU A 11 6.53 6.68 -5.28
C GLU A 11 5.03 6.66 -5.02
N VAL A 12 4.25 7.22 -5.95
CA VAL A 12 2.79 7.22 -5.88
C VAL A 12 2.22 5.80 -5.92
N VAL A 13 2.75 4.93 -6.78
CA VAL A 13 2.31 3.52 -6.85
C VAL A 13 2.62 2.77 -5.55
N LEU A 14 3.80 2.97 -4.98
CA LEU A 14 4.17 2.34 -3.70
C LEU A 14 3.34 2.90 -2.54
N PHE A 15 3.07 4.21 -2.52
CA PHE A 15 2.17 4.82 -1.54
C PHE A 15 0.77 4.20 -1.62
N ALA A 16 0.19 4.14 -2.83
CA ALA A 16 -1.11 3.53 -3.06
C ALA A 16 -1.13 2.05 -2.65
N SER A 17 -0.04 1.32 -2.87
CA SER A 17 0.09 -0.09 -2.47
C SER A 17 0.12 -0.25 -0.95
N GLY A 18 0.87 0.60 -0.23
CA GLY A 18 0.87 0.62 1.24
C GLY A 18 -0.51 0.93 1.82
N LEU A 19 -1.19 1.93 1.25
CA LEU A 19 -2.56 2.27 1.63
C LEU A 19 -3.53 1.10 1.37
N TYR A 20 -3.43 0.47 0.20
CA TYR A 20 -4.22 -0.71 -0.15
C TYR A 20 -4.01 -1.85 0.84
N LEU A 21 -2.75 -2.17 1.17
CA LEU A 21 -2.42 -3.22 2.15
C LEU A 21 -3.04 -2.92 3.52
N TYR A 22 -2.97 -1.67 3.97
CA TYR A 22 -3.59 -1.25 5.23
C TYR A 22 -5.13 -1.41 5.21
N LEU A 23 -5.78 -0.98 4.12
CA LEU A 23 -7.23 -1.10 3.97
C LEU A 23 -7.68 -2.57 3.84
N PHE A 24 -6.90 -3.38 3.13
CA PHE A 24 -7.10 -4.82 3.02
C PHE A 24 -7.00 -5.49 4.38
N ALA A 25 -5.95 -5.18 5.15
CA ALA A 25 -5.74 -5.73 6.48
C ALA A 25 -6.84 -5.31 7.49
N ARG A 26 -7.45 -4.14 7.28
CA ARG A 26 -8.61 -3.68 8.05
C ARG A 26 -9.93 -4.34 7.64
N GLY A 27 -9.94 -5.08 6.54
CA GLY A 27 -11.13 -5.72 5.99
C GLY A 27 -12.10 -4.78 5.28
N ILE A 28 -11.63 -3.58 4.91
CA ILE A 28 -12.43 -2.62 4.13
C ILE A 28 -12.52 -3.08 2.66
N VAL A 29 -11.47 -3.71 2.15
CA VAL A 29 -11.46 -4.27 0.79
C VAL A 29 -12.33 -5.52 0.73
N LYS A 30 -13.42 -5.47 -0.04
CA LYS A 30 -14.32 -6.61 -0.25
C LYS A 30 -13.67 -7.61 -1.22
N LEU A 31 -13.56 -8.86 -0.78
CA LEU A 31 -13.11 -9.98 -1.59
C LEU A 31 -14.32 -10.78 -2.09
N SER A 32 -14.25 -11.30 -3.31
CA SER A 32 -15.29 -12.17 -3.88
C SER A 32 -15.36 -13.52 -3.16
N ASP A 33 -16.51 -14.19 -3.17
CA ASP A 33 -16.69 -15.54 -2.57
C ASP A 33 -16.08 -16.68 -3.41
N SER A 34 -15.19 -16.34 -4.35
CA SER A 34 -14.38 -17.32 -5.04
C SER A 34 -13.39 -18.01 -4.09
N GLU A 35 -12.89 -19.18 -4.49
CA GLU A 35 -11.84 -19.90 -3.75
C GLU A 35 -10.62 -19.00 -3.48
N VAL A 36 -10.28 -18.14 -4.44
CA VAL A 36 -9.20 -17.15 -4.32
C VAL A 36 -9.49 -16.13 -3.20
N GLY A 37 -10.73 -15.64 -3.10
CA GLY A 37 -11.12 -14.70 -2.07
C GLY A 37 -11.17 -15.32 -0.66
N GLN A 38 -11.51 -16.62 -0.56
CA GLN A 38 -11.44 -17.35 0.71
C GLN A 38 -9.99 -17.50 1.19
N ARG A 39 -9.07 -17.88 0.30
CA ARG A 39 -7.62 -17.93 0.62
C ARG A 39 -7.07 -16.58 1.03
N ALA A 40 -7.46 -15.51 0.32
CA ALA A 40 -7.04 -14.15 0.66
C ALA A 40 -7.58 -13.69 2.03
N ARG A 41 -8.81 -14.07 2.41
CA ARG A 41 -9.36 -13.81 3.74
C ARG A 41 -8.60 -14.57 4.83
N ALA A 42 -8.31 -15.85 4.62
CA ALA A 42 -7.53 -16.64 5.57
C ALA A 42 -6.13 -16.04 5.80
N PHE A 43 -5.44 -15.66 4.72
CA PHE A 43 -4.14 -14.98 4.81
C PHE A 43 -4.23 -13.66 5.59
N ARG A 44 -5.25 -12.84 5.29
CA ARG A 44 -5.49 -11.59 5.99
C ARG A 44 -5.71 -11.83 7.48
N ASP A 45 -6.54 -12.79 7.86
CA ASP A 45 -6.91 -12.99 9.26
C ASP A 45 -5.69 -13.41 10.10
N GLU A 46 -4.81 -14.24 9.54
CA GLU A 46 -3.55 -14.66 10.17
C GLU A 46 -2.51 -13.52 10.26
N ASN A 47 -2.45 -12.65 9.26
CA ASN A 47 -1.38 -11.64 9.13
C ASN A 47 -1.85 -10.19 9.35
N SER A 48 -3.11 -9.97 9.72
CA SER A 48 -3.77 -8.66 9.72
C SER A 48 -3.00 -7.59 10.49
N THR A 49 -2.47 -7.93 11.66
CA THR A 49 -1.68 -7.01 12.49
C THR A 49 -0.40 -6.57 11.79
N TRP A 50 0.36 -7.51 11.22
CA TRP A 50 1.59 -7.20 10.49
C TRP A 50 1.31 -6.42 9.21
N MET A 51 0.28 -6.81 8.45
CA MET A 51 -0.12 -6.10 7.23
C MET A 51 -0.56 -4.66 7.53
N ARG A 52 -1.23 -4.41 8.65
CA ARG A 52 -1.57 -3.05 9.09
C ARG A 52 -0.33 -2.22 9.38
N LEU A 53 0.58 -2.76 10.19
CA LEU A 53 1.78 -2.03 10.61
C LEU A 53 2.71 -1.77 9.41
N LEU A 54 2.98 -2.78 8.60
CA LEU A 54 3.85 -2.67 7.43
C LEU A 54 3.21 -1.84 6.31
N GLY A 55 1.90 -1.99 6.07
CA GLY A 55 1.17 -1.17 5.11
C GLY A 55 1.15 0.30 5.51
N LEU A 56 0.92 0.60 6.79
CA LEU A 56 0.96 1.97 7.31
C LEU A 56 2.38 2.55 7.27
N ALA A 57 3.40 1.77 7.64
CA ALA A 57 4.80 2.20 7.57
C ALA A 57 5.21 2.52 6.13
N LEU A 58 4.87 1.66 5.17
CA LEU A 58 5.12 1.90 3.76
C LEU A 58 4.42 3.17 3.28
N ALA A 59 3.12 3.32 3.59
CA ALA A 59 2.38 4.52 3.21
C ALA A 59 2.97 5.80 3.82
N ALA A 60 3.39 5.76 5.09
CA ALA A 60 4.02 6.90 5.75
C ALA A 60 5.36 7.28 5.11
N ILE A 61 6.24 6.29 4.86
CA ILE A 61 7.54 6.52 4.21
C ILE A 61 7.35 7.11 2.81
N MET A 62 6.45 6.53 2.01
CA MET A 62 6.21 7.04 0.66
C MET A 62 5.56 8.42 0.67
N ALA A 63 4.71 8.74 1.65
CA ALA A 63 4.16 10.09 1.79
C ALA A 63 5.25 11.12 2.09
N LEU A 64 6.21 10.78 2.95
CA LEU A 64 7.36 11.64 3.23
C LEU A 64 8.26 11.80 1.98
N ASN A 65 8.50 10.72 1.23
CA ASN A 65 9.25 10.79 -0.02
C ASN A 65 8.58 11.69 -1.05
N ILE A 66 7.27 11.51 -1.29
CA ILE A 66 6.51 12.35 -2.22
C ILE A 66 6.58 13.82 -1.79
N PHE A 67 6.41 14.10 -0.49
CA PHE A 67 6.51 15.46 0.02
C PHE A 67 7.91 16.05 -0.19
N ALA A 68 8.96 15.29 0.10
CA ALA A 68 10.34 15.71 -0.12
C ALA A 68 10.61 16.00 -1.61
N HIS A 69 10.14 15.12 -2.51
CA HIS A 69 10.27 15.29 -3.96
C HIS A 69 9.60 16.58 -4.44
N PHE A 70 8.46 16.98 -3.85
CA PHE A 70 7.81 18.26 -4.14
C PHE A 70 8.54 19.47 -3.57
N THR A 71 9.24 19.34 -2.44
CA THR A 71 10.04 20.43 -1.88
C THR A 71 11.39 20.63 -2.57
N GLU A 72 11.92 19.59 -3.21
CA GLU A 72 13.17 19.63 -3.98
C GLU A 72 12.97 20.01 -5.46
N LEU A 73 11.71 20.03 -5.93
CA LEU A 73 11.28 20.50 -7.27
C LEU A 73 11.26 22.03 -7.36
#